data_AF-A0A927MWG1-F1
#
_entry.id   AF-A0A927MWG1-F1
#
_cell.length_a   1.000
_cell.length_b   1.000
_cell.length_c   1.000
_cell.angle_alpha   90.00
_cell.angle_beta   90.00
_cell.angle_gamma   90.00
#
_symmetry.space_group_name_H-M   'P 1'
#
loop_
_entity.id
_entity.type
_entity.pdbx_description
1 polymer ?
#
loop_
_entity_poly.entity_id
_entity_poly.type
_entity_poly.pdbx_seq_one_letter_code
_entity_poly.pdbx_strand_id
1 'polypeptide(L)'
;MRPLRTARLELVPLDPDRDAESLHAMLADPATYEFDVDEGPTRDVAETRERLHQVLTGNGGWTWVLRLRPYDAAIGTIGLFFDQGTTIRGLSWSMRPDHWGRGLMGEAAPVVVDHLLAQPGIDGVEAWIDSRNTRSLGVARRARLDEAGRLPRGYADRTAQNVVMARAAVPRDPDVLGVRAVLPVRDVPATAALLVEILGLHQVLALGEPPRFVQLALTRWSGAPGLEVVQADGTLSPTRISVEVGSPADHAHARAVRAGLGVVTPLTDQPWYRRDFTFELPDGHQVGVAGPLRPSETKGGAD
;
A
#
# COMPACT_ATOMS: atom_id res chain seq x y z
N MET A 1 4.31 -23.78 15.95
CA MET A 1 4.25 -24.08 14.49
C MET A 1 5.21 -25.21 14.15
N ARG A 2 4.98 -25.95 13.06
CA ARG A 2 5.92 -26.99 12.59
C ARG A 2 7.02 -26.38 11.69
N PRO A 3 8.24 -26.92 11.67
CA PRO A 3 9.26 -26.53 10.70
C PRO A 3 8.82 -26.79 9.25
N LEU A 4 9.23 -25.93 8.33
CA LEU A 4 9.02 -26.05 6.90
C LEU A 4 10.39 -26.20 6.21
N ARG A 5 10.41 -26.82 5.02
CA ARG A 5 11.65 -27.07 4.28
C ARG A 5 11.48 -26.75 2.81
N THR A 6 12.55 -26.26 2.23
CA THR A 6 12.69 -26.04 0.78
C THR A 6 13.93 -26.79 0.27
N ALA A 7 14.34 -26.55 -0.98
CA ALA A 7 15.53 -27.16 -1.57
C ALA A 7 16.84 -26.76 -0.88
N ARG A 8 16.93 -25.55 -0.32
CA ARG A 8 18.12 -25.00 0.34
C ARG A 8 17.89 -24.56 1.78
N LEU A 9 16.66 -24.24 2.16
CA LEU A 9 16.33 -23.62 3.44
C LEU A 9 15.59 -24.57 4.37
N GLU A 10 15.91 -24.45 5.66
CA GLU A 10 15.03 -24.88 6.74
C GLU A 10 14.40 -23.64 7.38
N LEU A 11 13.08 -23.66 7.54
CA LEU A 11 12.31 -22.59 8.13
C LEU A 11 11.79 -23.10 9.47
N VAL A 12 12.37 -22.62 10.57
CA VAL A 12 11.97 -23.03 11.91
C VAL A 12 11.26 -21.88 12.62
N PRO A 13 10.36 -22.15 13.58
CA PRO A 13 9.76 -21.10 14.40
C PRO A 13 10.85 -20.22 15.02
N LEU A 14 10.68 -18.90 14.92
CA LEU A 14 11.56 -17.92 15.54
C LEU A 14 11.59 -18.14 17.05
N ASP A 15 12.81 -18.15 17.58
CA ASP A 15 13.11 -18.19 19.00
C ASP A 15 14.05 -17.00 19.29
N PRO A 16 13.59 -15.95 19.98
CA PRO A 16 14.38 -14.74 20.19
C PRO A 16 15.68 -15.01 20.94
N ASP A 17 15.67 -15.92 21.93
CA ASP A 17 16.87 -16.22 22.72
C ASP A 17 17.95 -16.89 21.87
N ARG A 18 17.52 -17.81 21.00
CA ARG A 18 18.39 -18.57 20.10
C ARG A 18 18.85 -17.78 18.88
N ASP A 19 17.95 -17.02 18.25
CA ASP A 19 18.18 -16.49 16.90
C ASP A 19 18.67 -15.03 16.89
N ALA A 20 18.52 -14.29 18.00
CA ALA A 20 18.87 -12.86 18.07
C ALA A 20 20.30 -12.55 17.63
N GLU A 21 21.29 -13.35 18.04
CA GLU A 21 22.68 -13.11 17.68
C GLU A 21 22.90 -13.17 16.15
N SER A 22 22.34 -14.18 15.49
CA SER A 22 22.45 -14.34 14.03
C SER A 22 21.63 -13.32 13.23
N LEU A 23 20.50 -12.87 13.78
CA LEU A 23 19.63 -11.87 13.17
C LEU A 23 20.06 -10.43 13.44
N HIS A 24 20.91 -10.19 14.45
CA HIS A 24 21.41 -8.85 14.76
C HIS A 24 22.15 -8.24 13.56
N ALA A 25 22.93 -9.03 12.82
CA ALA A 25 23.58 -8.57 11.59
C ALA A 25 22.60 -8.03 10.53
N MET A 26 21.36 -8.53 10.49
CA MET A 26 20.29 -8.01 9.63
C MET A 26 19.67 -6.74 10.22
N LEU A 27 19.32 -6.78 11.51
CA LEU A 27 18.55 -5.75 12.17
C LEU A 27 19.39 -4.51 12.56
N ALA A 28 20.72 -4.64 12.61
CA ALA A 28 21.66 -3.54 12.79
C ALA A 28 22.07 -2.87 11.46
N ASP A 29 21.74 -3.48 10.31
CA ASP A 29 22.11 -2.93 9.00
C ASP A 29 21.07 -1.90 8.54
N PRO A 30 21.45 -0.62 8.32
CA PRO A 30 20.55 0.41 7.80
C PRO A 30 19.91 0.06 6.47
N ALA A 31 20.55 -0.77 5.62
CA ALA A 31 20.00 -1.17 4.34
C ALA A 31 18.70 -1.98 4.48
N THR A 32 18.47 -2.64 5.62
CA THR A 32 17.22 -3.36 5.92
C THR A 32 16.00 -2.42 5.94
N TYR A 33 16.21 -1.14 6.27
CA TYR A 33 15.14 -0.17 6.53
C TYR A 33 14.92 0.80 5.36
N GLU A 34 15.56 0.58 4.19
CA GLU A 34 15.44 1.44 3.00
C GLU A 34 13.97 1.75 2.64
N PHE A 35 13.08 0.77 2.79
CA PHE A 35 11.65 0.85 2.47
C PHE A 35 10.71 0.89 3.68
N ASP A 36 11.25 0.95 4.89
CA ASP A 36 10.50 1.08 6.14
C ASP A 36 11.28 1.93 7.14
N VAL A 37 11.21 3.25 6.93
CA VAL A 37 12.02 4.24 7.65
C VAL A 37 11.42 4.65 9.00
N ASP A 38 10.22 4.17 9.31
CA ASP A 38 9.57 4.42 10.60
C ASP A 38 10.24 3.56 11.71
N GLU A 39 10.94 2.49 11.32
CA GLU A 39 11.82 1.69 12.15
C GLU A 39 13.30 1.97 11.85
N GLY A 40 14.17 1.74 12.84
CA GLY A 40 15.61 1.95 12.71
C GLY A 40 16.44 0.76 13.19
N PRO A 41 17.75 0.75 12.86
CA PRO A 41 18.66 -0.32 13.26
C PRO A 41 18.73 -0.53 14.77
N THR A 42 18.75 -1.80 15.20
CA THR A 42 18.98 -2.15 16.61
C THR A 42 20.45 -1.96 16.97
N ARG A 43 20.76 -1.45 18.16
CA ARG A 43 22.13 -1.11 18.56
C ARG A 43 22.98 -2.31 18.98
N ASP A 44 22.35 -3.33 19.57
CA ASP A 44 23.01 -4.53 20.06
C ASP A 44 22.07 -5.75 20.02
N VAL A 45 22.63 -6.93 20.36
CA VAL A 45 21.91 -8.21 20.37
C VAL A 45 20.78 -8.22 21.41
N ALA A 46 20.90 -7.49 22.51
CA ALA A 46 19.86 -7.45 23.53
C ALA A 46 18.64 -6.67 23.02
N GLU A 47 18.85 -5.54 22.36
CA GLU A 47 17.79 -4.79 21.69
C GLU A 47 17.15 -5.59 20.54
N THR A 48 17.97 -6.30 19.75
CA THR A 48 17.46 -7.26 18.75
C THR A 48 16.54 -8.29 19.39
N ARG A 49 16.96 -8.92 20.49
CA ARG A 49 16.16 -9.94 21.19
C ARG A 49 14.82 -9.37 21.65
N GLU A 50 14.83 -8.19 22.29
CA GLU A 50 13.62 -7.52 22.76
C GLU A 50 12.65 -7.24 21.59
N ARG A 51 13.16 -6.71 20.47
CA ARG A 51 12.34 -6.47 19.28
C ARG A 51 11.71 -7.76 18.74
N LEU A 52 12.48 -8.86 18.70
CA LEU A 52 11.97 -10.15 18.26
C LEU A 52 10.88 -10.71 19.19
N HIS A 53 10.99 -10.50 20.51
CA HIS A 53 9.91 -10.83 21.46
C HIS A 53 8.64 -10.04 21.19
N GLN A 54 8.76 -8.74 20.94
CA GLN A 54 7.62 -7.87 20.64
C GLN A 54 6.91 -8.31 19.35
N VAL A 55 7.67 -8.62 18.29
CA VAL A 55 7.12 -9.15 17.02
C VAL A 55 6.34 -10.44 17.26
N LEU A 56 6.92 -11.42 17.97
CA LEU A 56 6.25 -12.70 18.24
C LEU A 56 4.99 -12.54 19.08
N THR A 57 5.04 -11.68 20.10
CA THR A 57 3.87 -11.42 20.95
C THR A 57 2.75 -10.79 20.13
N GLY A 58 3.09 -9.83 19.28
CA GLY A 58 2.12 -9.09 18.48
C GLY A 58 1.48 -9.88 17.34
N ASN A 59 2.17 -10.88 16.80
CA ASN A 59 1.65 -11.68 15.68
C ASN A 59 1.16 -13.08 16.08
N GLY A 60 1.13 -13.42 17.38
CA GLY A 60 0.71 -14.74 17.87
C GLY A 60 1.74 -15.85 17.60
N GLY A 61 3.00 -15.48 17.45
CA GLY A 61 4.12 -16.39 17.22
C GLY A 61 4.30 -16.82 15.77
N TRP A 62 3.63 -16.18 14.81
CA TRP A 62 3.62 -16.56 13.39
C TRP A 62 4.83 -16.03 12.61
N THR A 63 6.04 -16.28 13.12
CA THR A 63 7.31 -15.94 12.46
C THR A 63 8.22 -17.16 12.34
N TRP A 64 8.77 -17.37 11.16
CA TRP A 64 9.84 -18.33 10.91
C TRP A 64 11.15 -17.61 10.65
N VAL A 65 12.24 -18.20 11.13
CA VAL A 65 13.60 -17.85 10.70
C VAL A 65 14.02 -18.74 9.55
N LEU A 66 14.75 -18.17 8.59
CA LEU A 66 15.32 -18.90 7.46
C LEU A 66 16.75 -19.32 7.81
N ARG A 67 17.05 -20.62 7.72
CA ARG A 67 18.40 -21.18 7.87
C ARG A 67 18.86 -21.77 6.57
N LEU A 68 20.04 -21.35 6.09
CA LEU A 68 20.62 -21.87 4.87
C LEU A 68 21.45 -23.11 5.17
N ARG A 69 21.01 -24.27 4.68
CA ARG A 69 21.70 -25.53 4.96
C ARG A 69 23.13 -25.56 4.39
N PRO A 70 24.07 -26.21 5.08
CA PRO A 70 23.91 -26.96 6.34
C PRO A 70 24.06 -26.11 7.61
N TYR A 71 24.08 -24.79 7.50
CA TYR A 71 24.34 -23.89 8.63
C TYR A 71 23.08 -23.63 9.46
N ASP A 72 23.27 -23.51 10.78
CA ASP A 72 22.17 -23.26 11.72
C ASP A 72 21.88 -21.77 11.97
N ALA A 73 22.76 -20.88 11.50
CA ALA A 73 22.57 -19.44 11.68
C ALA A 73 21.33 -18.95 10.90
N ALA A 74 20.49 -18.15 11.55
CA ALA A 74 19.37 -17.51 10.87
C ALA A 74 19.88 -16.40 9.95
N ILE A 75 19.37 -16.37 8.72
CA ILE A 75 19.76 -15.39 7.71
C ILE A 75 18.63 -14.42 7.35
N GLY A 76 17.46 -14.59 7.94
CA GLY A 76 16.28 -13.74 7.69
C GLY A 76 15.04 -14.26 8.40
N THR A 77 13.95 -13.53 8.26
CA THR A 77 12.64 -13.85 8.82
C THR A 77 11.55 -13.75 7.75
N ILE A 78 10.50 -14.54 7.93
CA ILE A 78 9.24 -14.42 7.19
C ILE A 78 8.10 -14.80 8.12
N GLY A 79 6.99 -14.10 8.06
CA GLY A 79 5.88 -14.35 8.95
C GLY A 79 4.69 -13.44 8.70
N LEU A 80 3.73 -13.52 9.61
CA LEU A 80 2.65 -12.54 9.70
C LEU A 80 3.15 -11.29 10.43
N PHE A 81 2.68 -10.11 10.05
CA PHE A 81 2.81 -8.95 10.92
C PHE A 81 1.74 -9.00 12.04
N PHE A 82 1.71 -7.97 12.88
CA PHE A 82 0.75 -7.82 13.98
C PHE A 82 -0.69 -8.20 13.61
N ASP A 83 -1.38 -8.90 14.51
CA ASP A 83 -2.77 -9.31 14.29
C ASP A 83 -3.72 -8.11 14.26
N GLN A 84 -4.39 -7.91 13.13
CA GLN A 84 -5.38 -6.84 12.95
C GLN A 84 -6.82 -7.28 13.27
N GLY A 85 -7.02 -8.50 13.76
CA GLY A 85 -8.34 -9.03 14.08
C GLY A 85 -9.18 -9.37 12.84
N THR A 86 -8.52 -9.64 11.71
CA THR A 86 -9.16 -9.99 10.43
C THR A 86 -8.73 -11.39 9.97
N THR A 87 -9.53 -12.01 9.11
CA THR A 87 -9.18 -13.29 8.47
C THR A 87 -8.20 -13.12 7.30
N ILE A 88 -7.91 -11.88 6.88
CA ILE A 88 -6.88 -11.55 5.90
C ILE A 88 -5.59 -11.20 6.64
N ARG A 89 -4.60 -12.08 6.58
CA ARG A 89 -3.40 -11.96 7.40
C ARG A 89 -2.26 -11.36 6.59
N GLY A 90 -1.77 -10.21 7.02
CA GLY A 90 -0.69 -9.57 6.29
C GLY A 90 0.70 -10.11 6.66
N LEU A 91 1.60 -10.09 5.69
CA LEU A 91 2.91 -10.73 5.67
C LEU A 91 4.03 -9.71 5.79
N SER A 92 5.11 -10.15 6.41
CA SER A 92 6.40 -9.45 6.36
C SER A 92 7.53 -10.45 6.11
N TRP A 93 8.60 -9.97 5.48
CA TRP A 93 9.84 -10.72 5.35
C TRP A 93 11.03 -9.78 5.30
N SER A 94 12.13 -10.25 5.87
CA SER A 94 13.42 -9.57 5.79
C SER A 94 14.54 -10.61 5.71
N MET A 95 15.67 -10.21 5.14
CA MET A 95 16.82 -11.07 4.98
C MET A 95 18.08 -10.22 5.05
N ARG A 96 19.16 -10.78 5.59
CA ARG A 96 20.45 -10.10 5.61
C ARG A 96 20.89 -9.68 4.20
N PRO A 97 21.48 -8.48 4.03
CA PRO A 97 21.89 -7.98 2.71
C PRO A 97 22.87 -8.87 1.95
N ASP A 98 23.79 -9.54 2.65
CA ASP A 98 24.77 -10.49 2.08
C ASP A 98 24.13 -11.75 1.46
N HIS A 99 22.84 -12.00 1.73
CA HIS A 99 22.07 -13.08 1.14
C HIS A 99 21.08 -12.63 0.05
N TRP A 100 21.00 -11.34 -0.26
CA TRP A 100 20.11 -10.80 -1.30
C TRP A 100 20.48 -11.28 -2.71
N GLY A 101 19.52 -11.21 -3.64
CA GLY A 101 19.75 -11.56 -5.05
C GLY A 101 19.92 -13.07 -5.34
N ARG A 102 19.93 -13.93 -4.31
CA ARG A 102 20.14 -15.38 -4.44
C ARG A 102 18.86 -16.21 -4.59
N GLY A 103 17.71 -15.54 -4.64
CA GLY A 103 16.39 -16.17 -4.75
C GLY A 103 15.93 -16.93 -3.50
N LEU A 104 16.60 -16.77 -2.35
CA LEU A 104 16.32 -17.52 -1.11
C LEU A 104 14.93 -17.17 -0.53
N MET A 105 14.62 -15.89 -0.38
CA MET A 105 13.27 -15.49 0.09
C MET A 105 12.17 -15.87 -0.90
N GLY A 106 12.45 -15.81 -2.21
CA GLY A 106 11.53 -16.27 -3.26
C GLY A 106 11.30 -17.78 -3.27
N GLU A 107 12.20 -18.56 -2.67
CA GLU A 107 12.03 -20.00 -2.43
C GLU A 107 11.27 -20.28 -1.14
N ALA A 108 11.48 -19.48 -0.09
CA ALA A 108 10.82 -19.60 1.21
C ALA A 108 9.34 -19.18 1.16
N ALA A 109 9.05 -18.03 0.56
CA ALA A 109 7.74 -17.39 0.63
C ALA A 109 6.58 -18.24 0.10
N PRO A 110 6.69 -19.00 -1.02
CA PRO A 110 5.61 -19.87 -1.48
C PRO A 110 5.20 -20.92 -0.44
N VAL A 111 6.18 -21.52 0.25
CA VAL A 111 5.93 -22.60 1.24
C VAL A 111 5.24 -22.03 2.48
N VAL A 112 5.63 -20.83 2.93
CA VAL A 112 4.99 -20.17 4.07
C VAL A 112 3.57 -19.72 3.73
N VAL A 113 3.36 -19.13 2.55
CA VAL A 113 2.04 -18.72 2.09
C VAL A 113 1.09 -19.91 1.96
N ASP A 114 1.53 -21.02 1.37
CA ASP A 114 0.70 -22.23 1.30
C ASP A 114 0.37 -22.80 2.69
N HIS A 115 1.34 -22.76 3.62
CA HIS A 115 1.12 -23.18 5.00
C HIS A 115 0.08 -22.32 5.70
N LEU A 116 0.15 -20.99 5.54
CA LEU A 116 -0.77 -20.03 6.15
C LEU A 116 -2.19 -20.17 5.59
N LEU A 117 -2.34 -20.25 4.27
CA LEU A 117 -3.66 -20.40 3.63
C LEU A 117 -4.33 -21.75 3.91
N ALA A 118 -3.58 -22.74 4.40
CA ALA A 118 -4.13 -24.02 4.85
C ALA A 118 -4.63 -23.96 6.31
N GLN A 119 -4.37 -22.88 7.06
CA GLN A 119 -4.82 -22.76 8.44
C GLN A 119 -6.30 -22.36 8.51
N PRO A 120 -7.06 -22.93 9.46
CA PRO A 120 -8.43 -22.48 9.70
C PRO A 120 -8.42 -21.01 10.19
N GLY A 121 -9.33 -20.21 9.66
CA GLY A 121 -9.48 -18.80 10.01
C GLY A 121 -8.57 -17.83 9.24
N ILE A 122 -7.79 -18.32 8.27
CA ILE A 122 -7.07 -17.49 7.31
C ILE A 122 -7.74 -17.60 5.94
N ASP A 123 -8.51 -16.58 5.57
CA ASP A 123 -9.21 -16.53 4.27
C ASP A 123 -8.30 -15.98 3.17
N GLY A 124 -7.22 -15.31 3.53
CA GLY A 124 -6.25 -14.76 2.59
C GLY A 124 -5.02 -14.21 3.30
N VAL A 125 -4.00 -13.95 2.50
CA VAL A 125 -2.80 -13.25 2.94
C VAL A 125 -2.51 -12.07 2.03
N GLU A 126 -1.88 -11.04 2.58
CA GLU A 126 -1.45 -9.87 1.81
C GLU A 126 -0.07 -9.38 2.22
N ALA A 127 0.57 -8.58 1.37
CA ALA A 127 1.82 -7.91 1.65
C ALA A 127 1.73 -6.50 1.07
N TRP A 128 1.96 -5.49 1.91
CA TRP A 128 1.99 -4.09 1.48
C TRP A 128 3.43 -3.70 1.17
N ILE A 129 3.72 -3.47 -0.10
CA ILE A 129 5.10 -3.33 -0.57
C ILE A 129 5.25 -1.98 -1.25
N ASP A 130 6.23 -1.16 -0.82
CA ASP A 130 6.58 0.07 -1.53
C ASP A 130 6.78 -0.23 -3.02
N SER A 131 6.08 0.50 -3.88
CA SER A 131 6.08 0.32 -5.34
C SER A 131 7.47 0.34 -5.98
N ARG A 132 8.46 0.94 -5.31
CA ARG A 132 9.87 1.00 -5.74
C ARG A 132 10.69 -0.21 -5.28
N ASN A 133 10.21 -0.98 -4.29
CA ASN A 133 10.86 -2.18 -3.79
C ASN A 133 10.62 -3.38 -4.74
N THR A 134 11.23 -3.30 -5.92
CA THR A 134 11.12 -4.30 -6.99
C THR A 134 11.58 -5.69 -6.55
N ARG A 135 12.53 -5.78 -5.61
CA ARG A 135 13.01 -7.05 -5.02
C ARG A 135 11.89 -7.74 -4.25
N SER A 136 11.22 -7.02 -3.37
CA SER A 136 10.12 -7.55 -2.55
C SER A 136 8.88 -7.86 -3.39
N LEU A 137 8.55 -7.02 -4.39
CA LEU A 137 7.51 -7.34 -5.39
C LEU A 137 7.83 -8.65 -6.14
N GLY A 138 9.11 -8.89 -6.45
CA GLY A 138 9.56 -10.15 -7.05
C GLY A 138 9.43 -11.38 -6.15
N VAL A 139 9.49 -11.21 -4.82
CA VAL A 139 9.20 -12.27 -3.84
C VAL A 139 7.70 -12.54 -3.79
N ALA A 140 6.87 -11.49 -3.68
CA ALA A 140 5.42 -11.61 -3.64
C ALA A 140 4.86 -12.37 -4.86
N ARG A 141 5.32 -12.02 -6.07
CA ARG A 141 4.95 -12.74 -7.30
C ARG A 141 5.36 -14.21 -7.27
N ARG A 142 6.56 -14.54 -6.78
CA ARG A 142 6.98 -15.94 -6.62
C ARG A 142 6.11 -16.71 -5.64
N ALA A 143 5.67 -16.03 -4.57
CA ALA A 143 4.72 -16.56 -3.61
C ALA A 143 3.27 -16.65 -4.12
N ARG A 144 3.04 -16.29 -5.40
CA ARG A 144 1.74 -16.29 -6.08
C ARG A 144 0.75 -15.30 -5.48
N LEU A 145 1.25 -14.17 -4.99
CA LEU A 145 0.43 -13.02 -4.67
C LEU A 145 0.26 -12.17 -5.92
N ASP A 146 -0.97 -11.77 -6.18
CA ASP A 146 -1.37 -10.89 -7.27
C ASP A 146 -1.64 -9.47 -6.74
N GLU A 147 -1.51 -8.46 -7.60
CA GLU A 147 -1.84 -7.08 -7.21
C GLU A 147 -3.35 -6.96 -6.97
N ALA A 148 -3.75 -6.65 -5.74
CA ALA A 148 -5.13 -6.47 -5.33
C ALA A 148 -5.52 -4.99 -5.17
N GLY A 149 -4.53 -4.10 -5.05
CA GLY A 149 -4.79 -2.67 -4.89
C GLY A 149 -3.53 -1.86 -4.65
N ARG A 150 -3.73 -0.55 -4.43
CA ARG A 150 -2.66 0.39 -4.11
C ARG A 150 -3.13 1.35 -3.04
N LEU A 151 -2.23 1.72 -2.14
CA LEU A 151 -2.50 2.61 -1.02
C LEU A 151 -1.40 3.68 -0.92
N PRO A 152 -1.75 4.95 -0.65
CA PRO A 152 -0.78 5.96 -0.25
C PRO A 152 -0.21 5.62 1.13
N ARG A 153 1.10 5.83 1.31
CA ARG A 153 1.77 5.71 2.60
C ARG A 153 2.58 6.98 2.86
N GLY A 154 2.30 7.64 3.98
CA GLY A 154 3.20 8.64 4.54
C GLY A 154 4.27 7.94 5.36
N TYR A 155 5.53 8.27 5.11
CA TYR A 155 6.67 7.95 5.95
C TYR A 155 7.22 9.25 6.55
N ALA A 156 8.09 9.13 7.56
CA ALA A 156 8.75 10.28 8.17
C ALA A 156 9.47 11.19 7.16
N ASP A 157 10.11 10.63 6.12
CA ASP A 157 10.94 11.36 5.16
C ASP A 157 10.25 11.66 3.81
N ARG A 158 9.20 10.91 3.46
CA ARG A 158 8.59 10.96 2.12
C ARG A 158 7.16 10.42 2.10
N THR A 159 6.46 10.71 1.01
CA THR A 159 5.26 9.94 0.63
C THR A 159 5.68 8.85 -0.36
N ALA A 160 5.10 7.66 -0.21
CA ALA A 160 5.21 6.58 -1.19
C ALA A 160 3.85 6.00 -1.52
N GLN A 161 3.85 5.10 -2.50
CA GLN A 161 2.70 4.25 -2.82
C GLN A 161 3.09 2.81 -2.52
N ASN A 162 2.25 2.13 -1.74
CA ASN A 162 2.33 0.69 -1.54
C ASN A 162 1.44 -0.02 -2.56
N VAL A 163 1.96 -1.10 -3.12
CA VAL A 163 1.20 -2.10 -3.85
C VAL A 163 0.77 -3.16 -2.84
N VAL A 164 -0.54 -3.43 -2.79
CA VAL A 164 -1.10 -4.52 -2.00
C VAL A 164 -1.05 -5.76 -2.87
N MET A 165 -0.12 -6.66 -2.56
CA MET A 165 -0.02 -7.97 -3.17
C MET A 165 -0.80 -8.94 -2.30
N ALA A 166 -1.74 -9.72 -2.83
CA ALA A 166 -2.59 -10.59 -2.03
C ALA A 166 -2.86 -11.94 -2.70
N ARG A 167 -3.27 -12.91 -1.87
CA ARG A 167 -3.74 -14.23 -2.32
C ARG A 167 -4.80 -14.74 -1.36
N ALA A 168 -5.97 -15.09 -1.88
CA ALA A 168 -7.02 -15.75 -1.11
C ALA A 168 -6.73 -17.26 -0.94
N ALA A 169 -7.23 -17.84 0.15
CA ALA A 169 -7.19 -19.29 0.39
C ALA A 169 -8.03 -20.04 -0.65
N VAL A 170 -9.15 -19.44 -1.07
CA VAL A 170 -10.00 -19.92 -2.16
C VAL A 170 -10.07 -18.84 -3.24
N PRO A 171 -9.27 -18.95 -4.32
CA PRO A 171 -9.27 -17.99 -5.41
C PRO A 171 -10.65 -17.92 -6.09
N ARG A 172 -11.15 -16.71 -6.28
CA ARG A 172 -12.37 -16.42 -7.06
C ARG A 172 -12.22 -15.07 -7.74
N ASP A 173 -12.65 -15.00 -8.99
CA ASP A 173 -12.76 -13.72 -9.68
C ASP A 173 -13.90 -12.90 -9.06
N PRO A 174 -13.74 -11.58 -8.94
CA PRO A 174 -14.82 -10.73 -8.44
C PRO A 174 -15.94 -10.61 -9.48
N ASP A 175 -17.20 -10.70 -9.02
CA ASP A 175 -18.37 -10.49 -9.87
C ASP A 175 -18.50 -9.02 -10.34
N VAL A 176 -18.00 -8.08 -9.52
CA VAL A 176 -18.02 -6.63 -9.80
C VAL A 176 -16.58 -6.13 -9.97
N LEU A 177 -16.28 -5.62 -11.17
CA LEU A 177 -14.92 -5.16 -11.51
C LEU A 177 -14.68 -3.67 -11.23
N GLY A 178 -15.73 -2.89 -10.99
CA GLY A 178 -15.60 -1.47 -10.70
C GLY A 178 -16.92 -0.74 -10.50
N VAL A 179 -16.81 0.44 -9.91
CA VAL A 179 -17.89 1.40 -9.72
C VAL A 179 -17.46 2.71 -10.37
N ARG A 180 -18.37 3.39 -11.06
CA ARG A 180 -18.11 4.70 -11.69
C ARG A 180 -19.03 5.76 -11.11
N ALA A 181 -18.43 6.87 -10.68
CA ALA A 181 -19.19 8.06 -10.34
C ALA A 181 -19.60 8.78 -11.62
N VAL A 182 -20.82 9.32 -11.64
CA VAL A 182 -21.35 10.10 -12.76
C VAL A 182 -21.63 11.53 -12.28
N LEU A 183 -21.07 12.51 -12.98
CA LEU A 183 -21.25 13.93 -12.74
C LEU A 183 -22.09 14.55 -13.86
N PRO A 184 -23.40 14.80 -13.64
CA PRO A 184 -24.25 15.49 -14.60
C PRO A 184 -23.96 16.99 -14.62
N VAL A 185 -23.47 17.53 -15.73
CA VAL A 185 -23.00 18.93 -15.85
C VAL A 185 -23.61 19.65 -17.05
N ARG A 186 -23.55 20.99 -17.04
CA ARG A 186 -23.99 21.83 -18.16
C ARG A 186 -22.95 22.00 -19.24
N ASP A 187 -21.68 22.03 -18.87
CA ASP A 187 -20.54 22.16 -19.78
C ASP A 187 -19.58 20.98 -19.56
N VAL A 188 -19.77 19.92 -20.36
CA VAL A 188 -18.99 18.69 -20.29
C VAL A 188 -17.51 18.95 -20.63
N PRO A 189 -17.15 19.61 -21.75
CA PRO A 189 -15.74 19.90 -22.05
C PRO A 189 -15.03 20.71 -20.96
N ALA A 190 -15.65 21.78 -20.44
CA ALA A 190 -15.03 22.62 -19.44
C ALA A 190 -14.82 21.86 -18.12
N THR A 191 -15.82 21.12 -17.65
CA THR A 191 -15.72 20.35 -16.41
C THR A 191 -14.69 19.22 -16.54
N ALA A 192 -14.66 18.52 -17.67
CA ALA A 192 -13.66 17.50 -17.93
C ALA A 192 -12.23 18.08 -17.88
N ALA A 193 -12.01 19.23 -18.51
CA ALA A 193 -10.72 19.92 -18.49
C ALA A 193 -10.29 20.31 -17.06
N LEU A 194 -11.20 20.85 -16.25
CA LEU A 194 -10.93 21.18 -14.84
C LEU A 194 -10.52 19.95 -14.03
N LEU A 195 -11.24 18.82 -14.18
CA LEU A 195 -10.92 17.60 -13.45
C LEU A 195 -9.59 16.97 -13.90
N VAL A 196 -9.27 17.05 -15.19
CA VAL A 196 -7.94 16.68 -15.71
C VAL A 196 -6.85 17.56 -15.10
N GLU A 197 -7.04 18.88 -15.09
CA GLU A 197 -6.05 19.82 -14.53
C GLU A 197 -5.85 19.59 -13.03
N ILE A 198 -6.92 19.60 -12.24
CA ILE A 198 -6.87 19.61 -10.77
C ILE A 198 -6.49 18.26 -10.19
N LEU A 199 -7.00 17.17 -10.75
CA LEU A 199 -6.79 15.82 -10.21
C LEU A 199 -5.75 15.03 -10.99
N GLY A 200 -5.35 15.47 -12.18
CA GLY A 200 -4.44 14.72 -13.05
C GLY A 200 -5.09 13.51 -13.72
N LEU A 201 -6.43 13.52 -13.86
CA LEU A 201 -7.15 12.45 -14.57
C LEU A 201 -6.83 12.45 -16.06
N HIS A 202 -7.17 11.36 -16.74
CA HIS A 202 -7.00 11.22 -18.18
C HIS A 202 -8.35 11.06 -18.87
N GLN A 203 -8.61 11.88 -19.89
CA GLN A 203 -9.72 11.66 -20.81
C GLN A 203 -9.44 10.43 -21.69
N VAL A 204 -10.27 9.40 -21.55
CA VAL A 204 -10.14 8.14 -22.29
C VAL A 204 -11.21 7.95 -23.36
N LEU A 205 -12.33 8.64 -23.24
CA LEU A 205 -13.41 8.64 -24.23
C LEU A 205 -14.14 9.99 -24.22
N ALA A 206 -14.55 10.47 -25.39
CA ALA A 206 -15.43 11.62 -25.54
C ALA A 206 -16.41 11.35 -26.69
N LEU A 207 -17.70 11.66 -26.50
CA LEU A 207 -18.76 11.41 -27.46
C LEU A 207 -19.61 12.66 -27.68
N GLY A 208 -19.91 12.97 -28.95
CA GLY A 208 -20.70 14.13 -29.39
C GLY A 208 -19.85 15.31 -29.87
N GLU A 209 -20.49 16.24 -30.60
CA GLU A 209 -19.88 17.50 -31.09
C GLU A 209 -20.82 18.69 -30.80
N PRO A 210 -20.53 19.54 -29.79
CA PRO A 210 -19.49 19.38 -28.78
C PRO A 210 -19.73 18.13 -27.89
N PRO A 211 -18.69 17.60 -27.20
CA PRO A 211 -18.84 16.42 -26.35
C PRO A 211 -19.97 16.56 -25.33
N ARG A 212 -20.89 15.59 -25.32
CA ARG A 212 -21.99 15.47 -24.35
C ARG A 212 -21.73 14.38 -23.31
N PHE A 213 -20.68 13.61 -23.49
CA PHE A 213 -20.23 12.58 -22.57
C PHE A 213 -18.71 12.50 -22.64
N VAL A 214 -18.06 12.53 -21.49
CA VAL A 214 -16.62 12.32 -21.36
C VAL A 214 -16.37 11.29 -20.26
N GLN A 215 -15.57 10.29 -20.55
CA GLN A 215 -15.05 9.37 -19.54
C GLN A 215 -13.64 9.80 -19.15
N LEU A 216 -13.45 10.04 -17.86
CA LEU A 216 -12.16 10.30 -17.24
C LEU A 216 -11.70 9.07 -16.45
N ALA A 217 -10.40 8.78 -16.46
CA ALA A 217 -9.82 7.63 -15.76
C ALA A 217 -8.54 7.99 -15.00
N LEU A 218 -8.21 7.20 -13.98
CA LEU A 218 -6.98 7.36 -13.19
C LEU A 218 -5.71 7.08 -14.01
N THR A 219 -5.81 6.27 -15.07
CA THR A 219 -4.71 5.97 -15.99
C THR A 219 -5.23 5.94 -17.43
N ARG A 220 -4.33 5.87 -18.42
CA ARG A 220 -4.70 5.76 -19.84
C ARG A 220 -4.97 4.33 -20.31
N TRP A 221 -4.79 3.34 -19.43
CA TRP A 221 -4.95 1.93 -19.77
C TRP A 221 -6.43 1.53 -19.76
N SER A 222 -6.79 0.57 -20.62
CA SER A 222 -8.14 0.01 -20.66
C SER A 222 -8.54 -0.59 -19.31
N GLY A 223 -9.80 -0.42 -18.92
CA GLY A 223 -10.33 -0.93 -17.65
C GLY A 223 -9.96 -0.09 -16.42
N ALA A 224 -9.21 1.00 -16.58
CA ALA A 224 -8.87 1.86 -15.46
C ALA A 224 -10.13 2.46 -14.79
N PRO A 225 -10.18 2.50 -13.45
CA PRO A 225 -11.27 3.15 -12.72
C PRO A 225 -11.27 4.65 -12.99
N GLY A 226 -12.41 5.29 -12.76
CA GLY A 226 -12.60 6.67 -13.14
C GLY A 226 -14.00 7.19 -12.87
N LEU A 227 -14.34 8.28 -13.55
CA LEU A 227 -15.64 8.93 -13.45
C LEU A 227 -16.12 9.35 -14.83
N GLU A 228 -17.42 9.59 -14.93
CA GLU A 228 -18.08 10.02 -16.15
C GLU A 228 -18.63 11.43 -15.94
N VAL A 229 -18.40 12.29 -16.93
CA VAL A 229 -18.93 13.65 -17.00
C VAL A 229 -19.96 13.65 -18.11
N VAL A 230 -21.23 13.91 -17.76
CA VAL A 230 -22.37 13.68 -18.66
C VAL A 230 -23.18 14.96 -18.77
N GLN A 231 -23.58 15.31 -20.00
CA GLN A 231 -24.43 16.46 -20.24
C GLN A 231 -25.78 16.23 -19.57
N ALA A 232 -26.21 17.20 -18.78
CA ALA A 232 -27.55 17.21 -18.20
C ALA A 232 -28.27 18.51 -18.53
N ASP A 233 -29.54 18.36 -18.92
CA ASP A 233 -30.43 19.45 -19.25
C ASP A 233 -31.35 19.74 -18.04
N GLY A 234 -31.57 21.01 -17.71
CA GLY A 234 -32.48 21.42 -16.64
C GLY A 234 -31.84 21.58 -15.25
N THR A 235 -32.62 21.29 -14.20
CA THR A 235 -32.19 21.47 -12.80
C THR A 235 -31.26 20.34 -12.37
N LEU A 236 -30.06 20.70 -11.92
CA LEU A 236 -29.08 19.74 -11.40
C LEU A 236 -29.25 19.56 -9.89
N SER A 237 -29.08 18.31 -9.44
CA SER A 237 -28.89 17.99 -8.02
C SER A 237 -27.40 17.82 -7.74
N PRO A 238 -26.77 18.74 -7.00
CA PRO A 238 -25.37 18.63 -6.62
C PRO A 238 -25.06 17.28 -5.99
N THR A 239 -23.94 16.69 -6.41
CA THR A 239 -23.45 15.39 -5.92
C THR A 239 -22.08 15.60 -5.30
N ARG A 240 -21.80 14.87 -4.23
CA ARG A 240 -20.47 14.83 -3.62
C ARG A 240 -19.75 13.55 -4.02
N ILE A 241 -18.53 13.68 -4.53
CA ILE A 241 -17.61 12.56 -4.76
C ILE A 241 -16.36 12.78 -3.92
N SER A 242 -15.70 11.68 -3.56
CA SER A 242 -14.41 11.71 -2.87
C SER A 242 -13.37 10.99 -3.71
N VAL A 243 -12.19 11.60 -3.82
CA VAL A 243 -11.04 11.03 -4.52
C VAL A 243 -9.85 10.91 -3.58
N GLU A 244 -9.18 9.76 -3.67
CA GLU A 244 -7.96 9.49 -2.94
C GLU A 244 -6.75 9.74 -3.83
N VAL A 245 -5.80 10.55 -3.33
CA VAL A 245 -4.56 10.87 -4.04
C VAL A 245 -3.35 10.20 -3.39
N GLY A 246 -2.43 9.73 -4.24
CA GLY A 246 -1.16 9.12 -3.85
C GLY A 246 -0.11 10.10 -3.32
N SER A 247 -0.38 11.40 -3.38
CA SER A 247 0.52 12.50 -3.03
C SER A 247 -0.17 13.45 -2.04
N PRO A 248 0.57 14.36 -1.37
CA PRO A 248 -0.05 15.40 -0.54
C PRO A 248 -1.17 16.14 -1.28
N ALA A 249 -2.33 16.28 -0.63
CA ALA A 249 -3.52 16.90 -1.23
C ALA A 249 -3.31 18.38 -1.59
N ASP A 250 -2.29 19.02 -1.02
CA ASP A 250 -1.84 20.39 -1.30
C ASP A 250 -1.66 20.68 -2.79
N HIS A 251 -1.15 19.71 -3.57
CA HIS A 251 -0.96 19.90 -5.01
C HIS A 251 -2.29 20.03 -5.76
N ALA A 252 -3.31 19.25 -5.38
CA ALA A 252 -4.65 19.37 -5.95
C ALA A 252 -5.33 20.66 -5.45
N HIS A 253 -5.15 21.01 -4.18
CA HIS A 253 -5.68 22.24 -3.59
C HIS A 253 -5.16 23.49 -4.31
N ALA A 254 -3.84 23.58 -4.52
CA ALA A 254 -3.24 24.72 -5.23
C ALA A 254 -3.75 24.85 -6.67
N ARG A 255 -4.03 23.73 -7.35
CA ARG A 255 -4.62 23.73 -8.70
C ARG A 255 -6.08 24.18 -8.69
N ALA A 256 -6.89 23.71 -7.74
CA ALA A 256 -8.28 24.14 -7.59
C ALA A 256 -8.39 25.65 -7.30
N VAL A 257 -7.56 26.19 -6.40
CA VAL A 257 -7.51 27.63 -6.10
C VAL A 257 -7.08 28.44 -7.32
N ARG A 258 -6.06 27.98 -8.07
CA ARG A 258 -5.60 28.65 -9.29
C ARG A 258 -6.67 28.68 -10.39
N ALA A 259 -7.47 27.62 -10.48
CA ALA A 259 -8.62 27.55 -11.37
C ALA A 259 -9.81 28.42 -10.92
N GLY A 260 -9.69 29.13 -9.78
CA GLY A 260 -10.72 30.03 -9.26
C GLY A 260 -11.92 29.32 -8.63
N LEU A 261 -11.79 28.03 -8.28
CA LEU A 261 -12.88 27.26 -7.68
C LEU A 261 -13.03 27.57 -6.18
N GLY A 262 -14.27 27.53 -5.70
CA GLY A 262 -14.59 27.72 -4.29
C GLY A 262 -14.12 26.52 -3.45
N VAL A 263 -13.42 26.80 -2.34
CA VAL A 263 -13.05 25.79 -1.34
C VAL A 263 -14.12 25.74 -0.27
N VAL A 264 -14.90 24.66 -0.23
CA VAL A 264 -16.02 24.44 0.70
C VAL A 264 -15.50 24.03 2.08
N THR A 265 -14.51 23.15 2.11
CA THR A 265 -13.85 22.70 3.33
C THR A 265 -12.35 22.96 3.18
N PRO A 266 -11.73 23.72 4.11
CA PRO A 266 -10.33 24.08 3.99
C PRO A 266 -9.42 22.86 4.11
N LEU A 267 -8.23 22.97 3.53
CA LEU A 267 -7.20 21.93 3.59
C LEU A 267 -6.70 21.71 5.02
N THR A 268 -7.04 20.56 5.60
CA THR A 268 -6.88 20.26 7.02
C THR A 268 -6.26 18.88 7.24
N ASP A 269 -5.46 18.74 8.30
CA ASP A 269 -5.00 17.42 8.78
C ASP A 269 -6.06 16.82 9.71
N GLN A 270 -6.42 15.57 9.44
CA GLN A 270 -7.49 14.86 10.13
C GLN A 270 -6.95 13.89 11.19
N PRO A 271 -7.72 13.60 12.26
CA PRO A 271 -7.34 12.66 13.32
C PRO A 271 -7.02 11.23 12.84
N TRP A 272 -7.53 10.82 11.68
CA TRP A 272 -7.27 9.51 11.07
C TRP A 272 -6.10 9.52 10.07
N TYR A 273 -5.13 10.41 10.28
CA TYR A 273 -3.87 10.49 9.53
C TYR A 273 -4.04 10.77 8.03
N ARG A 274 -4.99 11.64 7.68
CA ARG A 274 -5.23 12.08 6.30
C ARG A 274 -5.21 13.59 6.23
N ARG A 275 -4.81 14.12 5.08
CA ARG A 275 -4.90 15.54 4.76
C ARG A 275 -5.89 15.73 3.63
N ASP A 276 -6.97 16.46 3.88
CA ASP A 276 -8.06 16.60 2.92
C ASP A 276 -8.64 18.01 2.82
N PHE A 277 -9.30 18.28 1.70
CA PHE A 277 -10.07 19.49 1.44
C PHE A 277 -11.22 19.16 0.49
N THR A 278 -12.18 20.07 0.35
CA THR A 278 -13.28 19.92 -0.63
C THR A 278 -13.42 21.20 -1.45
N PHE A 279 -13.48 21.07 -2.78
CA PHE A 279 -13.78 22.17 -3.68
C PHE A 279 -15.12 21.95 -4.40
N GLU A 280 -15.72 23.03 -4.88
CA GLU A 280 -16.99 23.03 -5.60
C GLU A 280 -16.77 23.32 -7.09
N LEU A 281 -17.40 22.51 -7.95
CA LEU A 281 -17.47 22.71 -9.40
C LEU A 281 -18.57 23.73 -9.75
N PRO A 282 -18.56 24.34 -10.95
CA PRO A 282 -19.55 25.37 -11.34
C PRO A 282 -21.01 24.94 -11.21
N ASP A 283 -21.30 23.66 -11.41
CA ASP A 283 -22.65 23.08 -11.29
C ASP A 283 -23.03 22.67 -9.85
N GLY A 284 -22.22 23.03 -8.86
CA GLY A 284 -22.45 22.81 -7.42
C GLY A 284 -21.97 21.46 -6.90
N HIS A 285 -21.50 20.55 -7.77
CA HIS A 285 -20.90 19.29 -7.34
C HIS A 285 -19.68 19.54 -6.46
N GLN A 286 -19.53 18.73 -5.42
CA GLN A 286 -18.43 18.84 -4.47
C GLN A 286 -17.46 17.68 -4.65
N VAL A 287 -16.18 18.00 -4.76
CA VAL A 287 -15.10 17.02 -4.92
C VAL A 287 -14.20 17.10 -3.69
N GLY A 288 -14.33 16.10 -2.83
CA GLY A 288 -13.43 15.90 -1.69
C GLY A 288 -12.14 15.24 -2.16
N VAL A 289 -10.99 15.77 -1.78
CA VAL A 289 -9.68 15.22 -2.12
C VAL A 289 -8.95 14.88 -0.85
N ALA A 290 -8.60 13.61 -0.67
CA ALA A 290 -7.86 13.13 0.51
C ALA A 290 -6.53 12.49 0.11
N GLY A 291 -5.46 12.87 0.80
CA GLY A 291 -4.12 12.32 0.62
C GLY A 291 -3.47 11.95 1.95
N PRO A 292 -2.26 11.36 1.91
CA PRO A 292 -1.47 11.14 3.12
C PRO A 292 -1.09 12.46 3.78
N LEU A 293 -0.80 12.41 5.08
CA LEU A 293 -0.17 13.55 5.77
C LEU A 293 1.16 13.90 5.11
N ARG A 294 1.60 15.14 5.32
CA ARG A 294 2.95 15.55 4.94
C ARG A 294 3.97 14.74 5.76
N PRO A 295 5.12 14.36 5.15
CA PRO A 295 6.26 13.90 5.93
C PRO A 295 6.58 14.93 7.01
N SER A 296 6.85 14.46 8.23
CA SER A 296 7.22 15.36 9.33
C SER A 296 8.57 16.00 9.02
N GLU A 297 8.63 17.34 8.97
CA GLU A 297 9.91 18.07 8.81
C GLU A 297 10.85 17.90 10.03
N THR A 298 10.40 17.24 11.10
CA THR A 298 11.12 17.09 12.37
C THR A 298 11.24 15.63 12.82
N LYS A 299 12.39 15.02 12.52
CA LYS A 299 13.14 14.11 13.41
C LYS A 299 14.65 14.15 13.06
N GLY A 300 15.21 15.35 13.02
CA GLY A 300 16.64 15.57 13.13
C GLY A 300 16.98 15.89 14.58
N GLY A 301 17.31 14.86 15.38
CA GLY A 301 17.90 15.00 16.71
C GLY A 301 16.91 15.22 17.86
N ALA A 302 16.57 14.14 18.56
CA ALA A 302 16.27 14.12 19.99
C ALA A 302 16.28 12.65 20.45
N ASP A 303 17.48 12.09 20.62
CA ASP A 303 18.04 11.64 21.90
C ASP A 303 19.45 11.05 21.68
#